data_AF-N1J8B5-F1
#
_entry.id   AF-N1J8B5-F1
#
_cell.length_a   1.000
_cell.length_b   1.000
_cell.length_c   1.000
_cell.angle_alpha   90.00
_cell.angle_beta   90.00
_cell.angle_gamma   90.00
#
_symmetry.space_group_name_H-M   'P 1'
#
loop_
_entity.id
_entity.type
_entity.pdbx_description
1 polymer ?
#
loop_
_entity_poly.entity_id
_entity_poly.type
_entity_poly.pdbx_seq_one_letter_code
_entity_poly.pdbx_strand_id
1 'polypeptide(L)'
;MFKPSLTIRLHGHRLCDPTIKFQHVSPLFFTIDQVPFKRQKNLSLRLIHYISPTRRCEWKNYKGAFVQGFRLSSNVSQREAKLQTVMQELEHDRKLLLSQQTLPSNNSLENFFEKCIDQSRLLASDLSRPVQSKAEATSALLALDNSNLKLSDSNATKNLQLNINSLSELAYSVIKDPKVFISPVLLDMYVSIQANLGSPETLPEVFKLYAQKPIPRVENSIVQYSQQNAKSLKNAIPSEIAQKALETAIKARMLVVALDLIEISFTTRAFRASKIMRKAMLPATGLALSPLVSYSLALQLANWQTTMDTAFATRVAFLGITGYIGLTSIIGLLTISTANDQMDRVTWAPGMPLWQRWMREEERAAIDRVAGAWGFRESWRRGEEEGDDWELIKEWANRRDMILDKVELMEGMD
;
A
#
# COMPACT_ATOMS: atom_id res chain seq x y z
N MET A 1 24.57 -60.47 9.19
CA MET A 1 23.36 -59.87 8.60
C MET A 1 22.43 -59.48 9.75
N PHE A 2 22.58 -58.25 10.25
CA PHE A 2 21.87 -57.77 11.43
C PHE A 2 20.59 -57.01 11.01
N LYS A 3 19.43 -57.53 11.43
CA LYS A 3 18.18 -56.77 11.60
C LYS A 3 18.13 -56.27 13.06
N PRO A 4 17.81 -55.00 13.32
CA PRO A 4 17.39 -54.59 14.66
C PRO A 4 15.86 -54.52 14.73
N SER A 5 15.29 -55.42 15.54
CA SER A 5 13.98 -55.28 16.17
C SER A 5 14.15 -54.48 17.47
N LEU A 6 13.48 -53.34 17.59
CA LEU A 6 13.50 -52.52 18.79
C LEU A 6 12.17 -52.66 19.52
N THR A 7 12.23 -53.39 20.63
CA THR A 7 11.17 -53.61 21.61
C THR A 7 11.16 -52.43 22.58
N ILE A 8 10.02 -51.73 22.75
CA ILE A 8 9.84 -50.74 23.81
C ILE A 8 8.76 -51.24 24.77
N ARG A 9 9.13 -51.20 26.05
CA ARG A 9 8.44 -51.76 27.22
C ARG A 9 7.43 -50.76 27.77
N LEU A 10 6.24 -51.26 28.10
CA LEU A 10 5.13 -50.53 28.69
C LEU A 10 5.38 -50.17 30.17
N HIS A 11 5.05 -48.94 30.55
CA HIS A 11 4.63 -48.60 31.91
C HIS A 11 3.33 -47.80 31.84
N GLY A 12 2.28 -48.36 32.45
CA GLY A 12 0.95 -47.80 32.45
C GLY A 12 0.71 -46.89 33.65
N HIS A 13 -0.22 -45.97 33.48
CA HIS A 13 -1.08 -45.47 34.54
C HIS A 13 -2.49 -45.22 33.97
N ARG A 14 -3.46 -45.86 34.62
CA ARG A 14 -4.91 -45.59 34.67
C ARG A 14 -5.15 -44.12 35.08
N LEU A 15 -6.22 -43.39 34.74
CA LEU A 15 -7.66 -43.68 34.58
C LEU A 15 -8.36 -42.40 34.05
N CYS A 16 -9.62 -42.56 33.61
CA CYS A 16 -10.67 -41.54 33.38
C CYS A 16 -10.87 -41.00 31.94
N ASP A 17 -11.69 -41.77 31.21
CA ASP A 17 -12.67 -41.33 30.21
C ASP A 17 -13.74 -40.41 30.86
N PRO A 18 -14.48 -39.55 30.11
CA PRO A 18 -15.43 -40.07 29.12
C PRO A 18 -15.68 -39.22 27.85
N THR A 19 -15.78 -39.95 26.73
CA THR A 19 -16.82 -39.80 25.68
C THR A 19 -17.07 -38.43 25.06
N ILE A 20 -16.54 -38.19 23.85
CA ILE A 20 -17.20 -37.32 22.85
C ILE A 20 -17.14 -38.00 21.47
N LYS A 21 -18.32 -38.06 20.84
CA LYS A 21 -18.66 -38.78 19.61
C LYS A 21 -17.92 -38.23 18.38
N PHE A 22 -17.53 -39.15 17.49
CA PHE A 22 -17.19 -38.86 16.10
C PHE A 22 -18.42 -38.34 15.35
N GLN A 23 -18.28 -37.20 14.69
CA GLN A 23 -19.19 -36.76 13.65
C GLN A 23 -18.41 -36.38 12.39
N HIS A 24 -18.92 -36.92 11.29
CA HIS A 24 -18.52 -36.75 9.89
C HIS A 24 -18.00 -35.37 9.52
N VAL A 25 -16.83 -35.34 8.89
CA VAL A 25 -16.35 -34.22 8.08
C VAL A 25 -16.89 -34.40 6.66
N SER A 26 -17.79 -33.52 6.26
CA SER A 26 -18.17 -33.25 4.88
C SER A 26 -17.61 -31.89 4.46
N PRO A 27 -17.32 -31.67 3.16
CA PRO A 27 -16.35 -30.68 2.72
C PRO A 27 -16.92 -29.25 2.65
N LEU A 28 -16.01 -28.30 2.89
CA LEU A 28 -16.18 -26.85 2.74
C LEU A 28 -16.61 -26.49 1.32
N PHE A 29 -17.85 -26.04 1.18
CA PHE A 29 -18.30 -25.18 0.09
C PHE A 29 -17.83 -23.75 0.38
N PHE A 30 -17.12 -23.17 -0.57
CA PHE A 30 -16.85 -21.73 -0.63
C PHE A 30 -18.14 -21.00 -1.02
N THR A 31 -18.67 -20.17 -0.12
CA THR A 31 -19.66 -19.13 -0.45
C THR A 31 -19.08 -17.76 -0.15
N ILE A 32 -18.97 -16.97 -1.22
CA ILE A 32 -18.64 -15.55 -1.22
C ILE A 32 -19.90 -14.82 -0.77
N ASP A 33 -19.92 -14.31 0.47
CA ASP A 33 -21.00 -13.44 0.93
C ASP A 33 -20.69 -11.98 0.58
N GLN A 34 -21.57 -11.43 -0.26
CA GLN A 34 -21.70 -10.01 -0.54
C GLN A 34 -22.34 -9.30 0.66
N VAL A 35 -21.76 -8.18 1.07
CA VAL A 35 -22.32 -7.28 2.08
C VAL A 35 -22.99 -6.09 1.38
N PRO A 36 -24.29 -5.82 1.57
CA PRO A 36 -24.88 -4.57 1.13
C PRO A 36 -24.86 -3.52 2.25
N PHE A 37 -24.24 -2.39 1.93
CA PHE A 37 -24.20 -1.14 2.70
C PHE A 37 -25.52 -0.38 2.50
N LYS A 38 -26.27 -0.07 3.58
CA LYS A 38 -27.48 0.77 3.49
C LYS A 38 -27.37 2.03 4.36
N ARG A 39 -27.41 3.14 3.63
CA ARG A 39 -27.44 4.55 4.00
C ARG A 39 -28.82 4.89 4.57
N GLN A 40 -28.91 5.58 5.71
CA GLN A 40 -30.05 6.46 6.00
C GLN A 40 -29.55 7.78 6.61
N LYS A 41 -29.90 8.87 5.92
CA LYS A 41 -29.77 10.25 6.37
C LYS A 41 -31.13 10.76 6.83
N ASN A 42 -31.08 11.65 7.81
CA ASN A 42 -31.93 12.83 8.02
C ASN A 42 -33.39 12.63 8.45
N LEU A 43 -33.73 13.14 9.65
CA LEU A 43 -34.60 14.31 9.91
C LEU A 43 -35.25 14.20 11.30
N SER A 44 -35.03 15.19 12.17
CA SER A 44 -36.11 16.11 12.59
C SER A 44 -35.61 17.13 13.60
N LEU A 45 -36.16 18.33 13.44
CA LEU A 45 -35.90 19.58 14.15
C LEU A 45 -36.86 19.73 15.34
N ARG A 46 -36.48 20.67 16.24
CA ARG A 46 -37.29 21.38 17.26
C ARG A 46 -37.61 20.60 18.55
N LEU A 47 -37.14 21.11 19.69
CA LEU A 47 -37.87 22.18 20.40
C LEU A 47 -36.98 22.82 21.47
N ILE A 48 -36.97 24.15 21.46
CA ILE A 48 -36.43 25.02 22.50
C ILE A 48 -37.48 25.09 23.60
N HIS A 49 -37.10 24.81 24.85
CA HIS A 49 -37.84 25.30 26.01
C HIS A 49 -36.87 25.80 27.09
N TYR A 50 -37.06 27.09 27.40
CA TYR A 50 -36.62 27.80 28.59
C TYR A 50 -36.69 26.95 29.86
N ILE A 51 -35.66 27.04 30.71
CA ILE A 51 -35.75 27.24 32.18
C ILE A 51 -34.37 27.73 32.65
N SER A 52 -34.31 28.98 33.11
CA SER A 52 -33.40 29.43 34.17
C SER A 52 -34.21 29.39 35.48
N PRO A 53 -33.60 29.10 36.65
CA PRO A 53 -32.95 30.19 37.38
C PRO A 53 -31.73 29.81 38.26
N THR A 54 -30.83 30.79 38.36
CA THR A 54 -30.02 31.19 39.54
C THR A 54 -29.53 30.13 40.54
N ARG A 55 -28.21 29.83 40.50
CA ARG A 55 -27.43 29.54 41.72
C ARG A 55 -26.03 30.16 41.66
N ARG A 56 -25.93 31.28 42.38
CA ARG A 56 -24.88 31.70 43.33
C ARG A 56 -23.47 31.13 43.07
N CYS A 57 -22.62 32.00 42.56
CA CYS A 57 -21.17 31.84 42.46
C CYS A 57 -20.54 31.59 43.84
N GLU A 58 -19.82 30.48 43.97
CA GLU A 58 -18.82 30.27 45.02
C GLU A 58 -17.45 30.28 44.33
N TRP A 59 -16.72 31.39 44.43
CA TRP A 59 -15.36 31.51 43.90
C TRP A 59 -14.40 30.70 44.77
N LYS A 60 -14.19 29.43 44.42
CA LYS A 60 -13.07 28.64 44.94
C LYS A 60 -11.88 28.75 44.00
N ASN A 61 -10.91 29.56 44.41
CA ASN A 61 -9.47 29.49 44.14
C ASN A 61 -9.02 28.78 42.85
N TYR A 62 -8.99 29.52 41.74
CA TYR A 62 -8.19 29.17 40.56
C TYR A 62 -6.71 29.54 40.77
N LYS A 63 -5.99 28.78 41.62
CA LYS A 63 -4.52 28.80 41.66
C LYS A 63 -3.88 27.58 40.96
N GLY A 64 -4.69 26.76 40.27
CA GLY A 64 -4.23 25.54 39.58
C GLY A 64 -3.87 25.71 38.09
N ALA A 65 -4.45 26.69 37.40
CA ALA A 65 -4.33 26.80 35.93
C ALA A 65 -2.95 27.34 35.46
N PHE A 66 -2.28 28.16 36.27
CA PHE A 66 -0.96 28.71 35.92
C PHE A 66 0.17 27.67 36.02
N VAL A 67 0.03 26.68 36.92
CA VAL A 67 1.00 25.59 37.07
C VAL A 67 0.88 24.56 35.94
N GLN A 68 -0.29 24.46 35.31
CA GLN A 68 -0.54 23.50 34.24
C GLN A 68 0.06 23.95 32.89
N GLY A 69 0.05 25.26 32.59
CA GLY A 69 0.73 25.82 31.42
C GLY A 69 2.25 25.65 31.45
N PHE A 70 2.88 25.84 32.62
CA PHE A 70 4.32 25.62 32.79
C PHE A 70 4.74 24.16 32.63
N ARG A 71 3.91 23.19 33.07
CA ARG A 71 4.18 21.76 32.90
C ARG A 71 4.03 21.29 31.45
N LEU A 72 3.13 21.88 30.66
CA LEU A 72 3.06 21.57 29.22
C LEU A 72 4.26 22.15 28.46
N SER A 73 4.66 23.39 28.77
CA SER A 73 5.82 24.02 28.13
C SER A 73 7.14 23.31 28.43
N SER A 74 7.34 22.82 29.67
CA SER A 74 8.53 22.04 30.02
C SER A 74 8.56 20.69 29.30
N ASN A 75 7.42 20.05 29.10
CA ASN A 75 7.31 18.78 28.40
C ASN A 75 7.57 18.90 26.89
N VAL A 76 7.18 20.02 26.26
CA VAL A 76 7.48 20.29 24.85
C VAL A 76 8.96 20.57 24.66
N SER A 77 9.55 21.45 25.46
CA SER A 77 10.98 21.76 25.40
C SER A 77 11.87 20.54 25.68
N GLN A 78 11.51 19.69 26.64
CA GLN A 78 12.24 18.45 26.93
C GLN A 78 12.10 17.39 25.82
N ARG A 79 11.01 17.41 25.05
CA ARG A 79 10.83 16.54 23.88
C ARG A 79 11.63 17.04 22.68
N GLU A 80 11.63 18.34 22.43
CA GLU A 80 12.45 18.95 21.37
C GLU A 80 13.94 18.69 21.60
N ALA A 81 14.41 18.82 22.85
CA ALA A 81 15.79 18.49 23.20
C ALA A 81 16.11 16.99 22.94
N LYS A 82 15.18 16.08 23.27
CA LYS A 82 15.33 14.65 22.97
C LYS A 82 15.36 14.38 21.46
N LEU A 83 14.49 15.02 20.69
CA LEU A 83 14.46 14.91 19.23
C LEU A 83 15.80 15.38 18.63
N GLN A 84 16.33 16.51 19.08
CA GLN A 84 17.63 17.02 18.63
C GLN A 84 18.78 16.06 18.96
N THR A 85 18.79 15.46 20.15
CA THR A 85 19.82 14.46 20.49
C THR A 85 19.74 13.22 19.60
N VAL A 86 18.54 12.76 19.25
CA VAL A 86 18.36 11.61 18.36
C VAL A 86 18.73 11.97 16.92
N MET A 87 18.42 13.18 16.45
CA MET A 87 18.87 13.64 15.13
C MET A 87 20.39 13.68 15.02
N GLN A 88 21.08 14.15 16.08
CA GLN A 88 22.55 14.11 16.14
C GLN A 88 23.09 12.67 16.16
N GLU A 89 22.41 11.74 16.84
CA GLU A 89 22.74 10.32 16.80
C GLU A 89 22.61 9.75 15.38
N LEU A 90 21.50 10.06 14.67
CA LEU A 90 21.30 9.63 13.29
C LEU A 90 22.34 10.22 12.34
N GLU A 91 22.74 11.48 12.54
CA GLU A 91 23.84 12.08 11.78
C GLU A 91 25.18 11.39 12.03
N HIS A 92 25.42 10.97 13.28
CA HIS A 92 26.61 10.21 13.64
C HIS A 92 26.59 8.81 13.00
N ASP A 93 25.48 8.09 13.13
CA ASP A 93 25.26 6.78 12.51
C ASP A 93 25.45 6.86 10.99
N ARG A 94 24.92 7.92 10.35
CA ARG A 94 25.16 8.21 8.93
C ARG A 94 26.65 8.35 8.62
N LYS A 95 27.38 9.20 9.35
CA LYS A 95 28.83 9.41 9.13
C LYS A 95 29.60 8.10 9.31
N LEU A 96 29.20 7.27 10.27
CA LEU A 96 29.79 5.96 10.49
C LEU A 96 29.58 5.05 9.27
N LEU A 97 28.34 4.96 8.76
CA LEU A 97 28.01 4.16 7.58
C LEU A 97 28.75 4.62 6.31
N LEU A 98 28.96 5.93 6.14
CA LEU A 98 29.65 6.48 4.96
C LEU A 98 31.16 6.37 5.01
N SER A 99 31.74 6.53 6.22
CA SER A 99 33.18 6.46 6.45
C SER A 99 33.72 5.03 6.37
N GLN A 100 32.87 4.01 6.55
CA GLN A 100 33.26 2.62 6.32
C GLN A 100 33.70 2.41 4.86
N GLN A 101 34.92 1.91 4.70
CA GLN A 101 35.47 1.51 3.39
C GLN A 101 34.87 0.17 2.90
N THR A 102 34.31 -0.61 3.81
CA THR A 102 33.59 -1.87 3.53
C THR A 102 32.14 -1.59 3.13
N LEU A 103 31.53 -2.50 2.35
CA LEU A 103 30.10 -2.39 2.07
C LEU A 103 29.29 -2.39 3.38
N PRO A 104 28.30 -1.48 3.52
CA PRO A 104 27.43 -1.49 4.67
C PRO A 104 26.62 -2.79 4.69
N SER A 105 26.54 -3.42 5.86
CA SER A 105 25.72 -4.61 6.03
C SER A 105 24.23 -4.25 5.90
N ASN A 106 23.44 -5.12 5.26
CA ASN A 106 22.00 -4.88 5.09
C ASN A 106 21.30 -4.69 6.45
N ASN A 107 21.69 -5.45 7.47
CA ASN A 107 21.10 -5.36 8.80
C ASN A 107 21.40 -4.01 9.48
N SER A 108 22.61 -3.45 9.29
CA SER A 108 22.96 -2.13 9.82
C SER A 108 22.12 -1.03 9.16
N LEU A 109 21.86 -1.15 7.87
CA LEU A 109 20.99 -0.22 7.14
C LEU A 109 19.54 -0.35 7.63
N GLU A 110 19.00 -1.56 7.70
CA GLU A 110 17.63 -1.80 8.19
C GLU A 110 17.43 -1.22 9.59
N ASN A 111 18.35 -1.46 10.53
CA ASN A 111 18.29 -0.87 11.88
C ASN A 111 18.29 0.67 11.86
N PHE A 112 19.08 1.29 10.97
CA PHE A 112 19.09 2.75 10.82
C PHE A 112 17.75 3.27 10.30
N PHE A 113 17.17 2.60 9.29
CA PHE A 113 15.86 2.97 8.75
C PHE A 113 14.73 2.72 9.75
N GLU A 114 14.80 1.68 10.58
CA GLU A 114 13.86 1.46 11.69
C GLU A 114 13.89 2.60 12.71
N LYS A 115 15.09 3.03 13.14
CA LYS A 115 15.24 4.22 14.00
C LYS A 115 14.59 5.45 13.35
N CYS A 116 14.82 5.66 12.04
CA CYS A 116 14.22 6.77 11.30
C CYS A 116 12.69 6.67 11.23
N ILE A 117 12.13 5.47 11.07
CA ILE A 117 10.69 5.23 11.08
C ILE A 117 10.10 5.64 12.44
N ASP A 118 10.71 5.21 13.53
CA ASP A 118 10.22 5.56 14.87
C ASP A 118 10.25 7.06 15.13
N GLN A 119 11.31 7.75 14.68
CA GLN A 119 11.36 9.21 14.75
C GLN A 119 10.29 9.88 13.87
N SER A 120 10.09 9.39 12.63
CA SER A 120 9.07 9.93 11.74
C SER A 120 7.65 9.77 12.31
N ARG A 121 7.37 8.69 13.05
CA ARG A 121 6.10 8.47 13.73
C ARG A 121 5.90 9.43 14.89
N LEU A 122 6.95 9.70 15.66
CA LEU A 122 6.91 10.70 16.73
C LEU A 122 6.59 12.08 16.15
N LEU A 123 7.29 12.48 15.08
CA LEU A 123 7.03 13.74 14.38
C LEU A 123 5.61 13.80 13.81
N ALA A 124 5.13 12.75 13.15
CA ALA A 124 3.77 12.69 12.62
C ALA A 124 2.69 12.84 13.71
N SER A 125 2.94 12.30 14.91
CA SER A 125 2.06 12.46 16.07
C SER A 125 2.01 13.90 16.60
N ASP A 126 3.06 14.67 16.36
CA ASP A 126 3.13 16.09 16.71
C ASP A 126 2.45 16.96 15.63
N LEU A 127 2.54 16.60 14.33
CA LEU A 127 1.77 17.27 13.25
C LEU A 127 0.27 17.07 13.35
N SER A 128 -0.18 15.93 13.89
CA SER A 128 -1.62 15.62 14.02
C SER A 128 -2.25 16.18 15.29
N ARG A 129 -1.48 16.90 16.12
CA ARG A 129 -1.92 17.57 17.36
C ARG A 129 -2.36 19.05 17.27
N PRO A 130 -2.60 19.72 16.13
CA PRO A 130 -3.24 21.03 16.17
C PRO A 130 -4.75 20.82 16.35
N VAL A 131 -5.25 21.18 17.53
CA VAL A 131 -6.66 21.53 17.80
C VAL A 131 -7.67 20.38 17.70
N GLN A 132 -7.55 19.37 18.57
CA GLN A 132 -8.72 18.71 19.15
C GLN A 132 -9.04 19.32 20.52
N SER A 133 -9.18 20.63 20.60
CA SER A 133 -10.00 21.22 21.67
C SER A 133 -11.40 21.43 21.10
N LYS A 134 -12.31 20.56 21.52
CA LYS A 134 -13.77 20.75 21.36
C LYS A 134 -14.27 21.87 22.30
N ALA A 135 -13.49 22.95 22.44
CA ALA A 135 -13.74 24.07 23.33
C ALA A 135 -14.08 25.29 22.47
N GLU A 136 -15.39 25.56 22.41
CA GLU A 136 -16.04 26.86 22.32
C GLU A 136 -15.34 27.99 21.56
N ALA A 137 -16.05 28.56 20.58
CA ALA A 137 -15.71 29.75 19.82
C ALA A 137 -15.22 30.96 20.66
N THR A 138 -15.43 30.96 21.98
CA THR A 138 -14.89 31.94 22.94
C THR A 138 -13.39 31.77 23.20
N SER A 139 -12.85 30.54 23.14
CA SER A 139 -11.40 30.27 23.27
C SER A 139 -10.62 30.73 22.03
N ALA A 140 -11.25 30.72 20.85
CA ALA A 140 -10.67 31.26 19.63
C ALA A 140 -10.57 32.80 19.66
N LEU A 141 -11.51 33.49 20.32
CA LEU A 141 -11.44 34.95 20.52
C LEU A 141 -10.42 35.35 21.60
N LEU A 142 -10.27 34.57 22.68
CA LEU A 142 -9.21 34.77 23.69
C LEU A 142 -7.80 34.45 23.15
N ALA A 143 -7.67 33.52 22.20
CA ALA A 143 -6.41 33.27 21.51
C ALA A 143 -5.99 34.42 20.56
N LEU A 144 -6.95 35.25 20.12
CA LEU A 144 -6.71 36.43 19.28
C LEU A 144 -6.10 37.60 20.07
N ASP A 145 -6.40 37.70 21.37
CA ASP A 145 -5.84 38.72 22.28
C ASP A 145 -4.38 38.41 22.69
N ASN A 146 -3.97 37.15 22.59
CA ASN A 146 -2.59 36.69 22.83
C ASN A 146 -1.73 36.72 21.54
N SER A 147 -1.62 37.89 20.91
CA SER A 147 -0.83 38.11 19.70
C SER A 147 0.67 37.78 19.83
N ASN A 148 1.20 37.72 21.06
CA ASN A 148 2.58 37.29 21.35
C ASN A 148 2.82 35.77 21.24
N LEU A 149 1.77 34.94 21.25
CA LEU A 149 1.89 33.48 21.07
C LEU A 149 1.98 33.07 19.59
N LYS A 150 1.45 33.88 18.65
CA LYS A 150 1.56 33.64 17.21
C LYS A 150 3.01 33.60 16.70
N LEU A 151 3.91 34.37 17.31
CA LEU A 151 5.35 34.34 16.99
C LEU A 151 6.00 33.03 17.46
N SER A 152 5.64 32.52 18.64
CA SER A 152 6.13 31.25 19.17
C SER A 152 5.60 30.04 18.39
N ASP A 153 4.31 30.04 18.04
CA ASP A 153 3.69 28.95 17.26
C ASP A 153 4.23 28.92 15.81
N SER A 154 4.52 30.09 15.22
CA SER A 154 5.18 30.16 13.91
C SER A 154 6.63 29.65 13.95
N ASN A 155 7.34 29.82 15.07
CA ASN A 155 8.72 29.35 15.22
C ASN A 155 8.76 27.84 15.55
N ALA A 156 7.83 27.34 16.37
CA ALA A 156 7.70 25.92 16.67
C ALA A 156 7.32 25.11 15.41
N THR A 157 6.38 25.60 14.60
CA THR A 157 6.02 24.98 13.32
C THR A 157 7.17 25.02 12.31
N LYS A 158 7.93 26.12 12.24
CA LYS A 158 9.16 26.19 11.42
C LYS A 158 10.22 25.21 11.89
N ASN A 159 10.51 25.14 13.20
CA ASN A 159 11.48 24.20 13.75
C ASN A 159 11.08 22.74 13.49
N LEU A 160 9.78 22.45 13.58
CA LEU A 160 9.25 21.14 13.24
C LEU A 160 9.47 20.84 11.74
N GLN A 161 9.12 21.77 10.85
CA GLN A 161 9.34 21.62 9.41
C GLN A 161 10.83 21.44 9.06
N LEU A 162 11.73 22.16 9.74
CA LEU A 162 13.18 21.98 9.59
C LEU A 162 13.61 20.57 10.01
N ASN A 163 13.05 20.03 11.09
CA ASN A 163 13.34 18.66 11.54
C ASN A 163 12.77 17.59 10.58
N ILE A 164 11.60 17.84 9.98
CA ILE A 164 11.04 16.97 8.91
C ILE A 164 12.01 16.96 7.72
N ASN A 165 12.39 18.14 7.26
CA ASN A 165 13.24 18.29 6.09
C ASN A 165 14.62 17.68 6.33
N SER A 166 15.21 17.88 7.51
CA SER A 166 16.50 17.28 7.86
C SER A 166 16.42 15.76 7.92
N LEU A 167 15.37 15.18 8.51
CA LEU A 167 15.19 13.72 8.54
C LEU A 167 15.00 13.16 7.13
N SER A 168 14.21 13.84 6.29
CA SER A 168 14.01 13.46 4.89
C SER A 168 15.32 13.51 4.09
N GLU A 169 16.10 14.58 4.27
CA GLU A 169 17.41 14.77 3.63
C GLU A 169 18.42 13.72 4.10
N LEU A 170 18.45 13.41 5.40
CA LEU A 170 19.30 12.36 5.95
C LEU A 170 18.97 11.00 5.32
N ALA A 171 17.70 10.60 5.31
CA ALA A 171 17.27 9.34 4.72
C ALA A 171 17.56 9.29 3.20
N TYR A 172 17.32 10.40 2.49
CA TYR A 172 17.60 10.51 1.07
C TYR A 172 19.11 10.43 0.76
N SER A 173 19.96 11.09 1.56
CA SER A 173 21.42 11.07 1.36
C SER A 173 21.97 9.64 1.43
N VAL A 174 21.54 8.86 2.44
CA VAL A 174 21.93 7.45 2.62
C VAL A 174 21.53 6.58 1.43
N ILE A 175 20.32 6.80 0.88
CA ILE A 175 19.85 6.03 -0.29
C ILE A 175 20.60 6.42 -1.56
N LYS A 176 20.98 7.70 -1.69
CA LYS A 176 21.69 8.20 -2.87
C LYS A 176 23.11 7.64 -2.97
N ASP A 177 23.73 7.30 -1.83
CA ASP A 177 25.12 6.86 -1.79
C ASP A 177 25.39 5.60 -2.63
N PRO A 178 26.42 5.60 -3.51
CA PRO A 178 26.65 4.52 -4.47
C PRO A 178 26.97 3.17 -3.82
N LYS A 179 27.43 3.17 -2.56
CA LYS A 179 27.77 1.96 -1.80
C LYS A 179 26.53 1.18 -1.31
N VAL A 180 25.37 1.84 -1.23
CA VAL A 180 24.15 1.24 -0.66
C VAL A 180 23.37 0.50 -1.73
N PHE A 181 23.15 -0.80 -1.55
CA PHE A 181 22.24 -1.56 -2.39
C PHE A 181 20.79 -1.34 -1.95
N ILE A 182 19.92 -0.92 -2.87
CA ILE A 182 18.50 -0.68 -2.57
C ILE A 182 17.75 -2.00 -2.68
N SER A 183 17.48 -2.64 -1.55
CA SER A 183 16.58 -3.78 -1.42
C SER A 183 15.11 -3.35 -1.50
N PRO A 184 14.16 -4.18 -1.96
CA PRO A 184 12.72 -3.86 -1.90
C PRO A 184 12.23 -3.60 -0.47
N VAL A 185 12.82 -4.25 0.54
CA VAL A 185 12.51 -3.99 1.96
C VAL A 185 12.93 -2.59 2.37
N LEU A 186 14.15 -2.20 1.99
CA LEU A 186 14.69 -0.86 2.24
C LEU A 186 13.85 0.22 1.54
N LEU A 187 13.37 -0.07 0.32
CA LEU A 187 12.50 0.82 -0.43
C LEU A 187 11.15 1.03 0.27
N ASP A 188 10.53 -0.03 0.80
CA ASP A 188 9.28 0.11 1.58
C ASP A 188 9.49 0.89 2.88
N MET A 189 10.60 0.65 3.59
CA MET A 189 10.95 1.44 4.77
C MET A 189 11.08 2.93 4.44
N TYR A 190 11.77 3.27 3.34
CA TYR A 190 11.88 4.65 2.90
C TYR A 190 10.54 5.29 2.52
N VAL A 191 9.70 4.58 1.76
CA VAL A 191 8.35 5.06 1.42
C VAL A 191 7.52 5.26 2.68
N SER A 192 7.65 4.38 3.68
CA SER A 192 6.98 4.51 4.99
C SER A 192 7.42 5.75 5.74
N ILE A 193 8.72 6.05 5.73
CA ILE A 193 9.27 7.27 6.32
C ILE A 193 8.63 8.48 5.63
N GLN A 194 8.73 8.58 4.31
CA GLN A 194 8.16 9.71 3.57
C GLN A 194 6.64 9.82 3.71
N ALA A 195 5.94 8.70 3.90
CA ALA A 195 4.52 8.68 4.21
C ALA A 195 4.18 9.39 5.52
N ASN A 196 5.02 9.19 6.54
CA ASN A 196 4.84 9.80 7.85
C ASN A 196 5.23 11.28 7.86
N LEU A 197 6.25 11.65 7.08
CA LEU A 197 6.71 13.04 6.95
C LEU A 197 5.83 13.89 6.03
N GLY A 198 5.07 13.28 5.13
CA GLY A 198 4.23 14.00 4.16
C GLY A 198 5.02 14.71 3.05
N SER A 199 6.28 14.31 2.81
CA SER A 199 7.19 14.93 1.83
C SER A 199 7.50 13.96 0.68
N PRO A 200 6.63 13.84 -0.34
CA PRO A 200 6.79 12.84 -1.41
C PRO A 200 7.76 13.28 -2.54
N GLU A 201 8.33 14.47 -2.48
CA GLU A 201 9.11 15.10 -3.57
C GLU A 201 10.29 14.23 -4.06
N THR A 202 10.93 13.50 -3.15
CA THR A 202 12.11 12.68 -3.45
C THR A 202 11.77 11.26 -3.94
N LEU A 203 10.50 10.84 -3.85
CA LEU A 203 10.08 9.47 -4.20
C LEU A 203 10.32 9.12 -5.67
N PRO A 204 9.97 9.98 -6.67
CA PRO A 204 10.22 9.69 -8.07
C PRO A 204 11.71 9.44 -8.37
N GLU A 205 12.59 10.24 -7.78
CA GLU A 205 14.03 10.10 -7.97
C GLU A 205 14.53 8.78 -7.38
N VAL A 206 14.12 8.43 -6.16
CA VAL A 206 14.51 7.17 -5.53
C VAL A 206 14.01 5.96 -6.30
N PHE A 207 12.82 6.03 -6.91
CA PHE A 207 12.31 4.96 -7.77
C PHE A 207 13.12 4.81 -9.06
N LYS A 208 13.57 5.92 -9.65
CA LYS A 208 14.51 5.90 -10.78
C LYS A 208 15.86 5.29 -10.37
N LEU A 209 16.38 5.67 -9.19
CA LEU A 209 17.61 5.10 -8.64
C LEU A 209 17.47 3.59 -8.40
N TYR A 210 16.35 3.12 -7.84
CA TYR A 210 16.13 1.69 -7.62
C TYR A 210 16.27 0.86 -8.91
N ALA A 211 15.80 1.39 -10.04
CA ALA A 211 15.87 0.69 -11.32
C ALA A 211 17.27 0.75 -11.99
N GLN A 212 18.03 1.82 -11.78
CA GLN A 212 19.24 2.15 -12.55
C GLN A 212 20.56 2.04 -11.75
N LYS A 213 20.49 2.08 -10.42
CA LYS A 213 21.68 2.20 -9.57
C LYS A 213 22.61 0.99 -9.74
N PRO A 214 23.92 1.16 -9.90
CA PRO A 214 24.84 0.03 -10.01
C PRO A 214 24.88 -0.78 -8.70
N ILE A 215 25.02 -2.10 -8.80
CA ILE A 215 25.15 -2.99 -7.63
C ILE A 215 26.63 -3.06 -7.24
N PRO A 216 26.99 -2.65 -6.03
CA PRO A 216 28.34 -2.86 -5.52
C PRO A 216 28.51 -4.35 -5.18
N ARG A 217 29.56 -4.97 -5.72
CA ARG A 217 30.00 -6.34 -5.41
C ARG A 217 31.42 -6.29 -4.86
N VAL A 218 31.67 -7.02 -3.78
CA VAL A 218 33.06 -7.27 -3.32
C VAL A 218 33.59 -8.42 -4.13
N GLU A 219 34.54 -8.15 -5.01
CA GLU A 219 35.38 -9.18 -5.62
C GLU A 219 36.82 -8.91 -5.21
N ASN A 220 37.47 -9.88 -4.57
CA ASN A 220 38.88 -9.81 -4.15
C ASN A 220 39.21 -8.54 -3.32
N SER A 221 38.33 -8.17 -2.38
CA SER A 221 38.47 -6.98 -1.53
C SER A 221 38.45 -5.62 -2.28
N ILE A 222 38.11 -5.63 -3.57
CA ILE A 222 37.88 -4.42 -4.38
C ILE A 222 36.37 -4.30 -4.61
N VAL A 223 35.83 -3.10 -4.41
CA VAL A 223 34.42 -2.80 -4.69
C VAL A 223 34.25 -2.60 -6.19
N GLN A 224 33.66 -3.57 -6.87
CA GLN A 224 33.28 -3.46 -8.27
C GLN A 224 31.81 -3.07 -8.39
N TYR A 225 31.49 -2.27 -9.41
CA TYR A 225 30.13 -1.81 -9.67
C TYR A 225 29.58 -2.49 -10.91
N SER A 226 28.54 -3.31 -10.73
CA SER A 226 27.85 -3.98 -11.83
C SER A 226 26.66 -3.14 -12.28
N GLN A 227 26.58 -2.82 -13.58
CA GLN A 227 25.46 -2.07 -14.14
C GLN A 227 24.16 -2.88 -14.05
N GLN A 228 23.10 -2.24 -13.55
CA GLN A 228 21.78 -2.86 -13.47
C GLN A 228 21.00 -2.71 -14.78
N ASN A 229 20.25 -3.76 -15.12
CA ASN A 229 19.31 -3.70 -16.23
C ASN A 229 17.92 -3.25 -15.71
N ALA A 230 17.55 -2.00 -15.99
CA ALA A 230 16.25 -1.44 -15.61
C ALA A 230 15.03 -2.18 -16.19
N LYS A 231 15.22 -3.03 -17.20
CA LYS A 231 14.15 -3.85 -17.81
C LYS A 231 14.01 -5.23 -17.16
N SER A 232 14.89 -5.57 -16.22
CA SER A 232 14.89 -6.86 -15.53
C SER A 232 13.71 -7.00 -14.57
N LEU A 233 13.14 -8.20 -14.51
CA LEU A 233 12.09 -8.58 -13.55
C LEU A 233 12.46 -8.27 -12.10
N LYS A 234 13.73 -8.50 -11.73
CA LYS A 234 14.23 -8.35 -10.35
C LYS A 234 14.19 -6.90 -9.86
N ASN A 235 14.20 -5.96 -10.79
CA ASN A 235 14.20 -4.53 -10.51
C ASN A 235 12.80 -3.92 -10.64
N ALA A 236 11.76 -4.76 -10.77
CA ALA A 236 10.38 -4.30 -10.80
C ALA A 236 9.95 -3.81 -9.42
N ILE A 237 9.45 -2.58 -9.35
CA ILE A 237 8.90 -2.02 -8.12
C ILE A 237 7.65 -2.84 -7.74
N PRO A 238 7.54 -3.35 -6.51
CA PRO A 238 6.34 -4.02 -6.03
C PRO A 238 5.11 -3.10 -6.08
N SER A 239 3.96 -3.65 -6.48
CA SER A 239 2.71 -2.87 -6.61
C SER A 239 2.27 -2.24 -5.29
N GLU A 240 2.47 -2.92 -4.16
CA GLU A 240 2.10 -2.43 -2.83
C GLU A 240 2.90 -1.18 -2.45
N ILE A 241 4.21 -1.20 -2.67
CA ILE A 241 5.10 -0.06 -2.41
C ILE A 241 4.72 1.13 -3.32
N ALA A 242 4.44 0.86 -4.59
CA ALA A 242 4.02 1.89 -5.54
C ALA A 242 2.67 2.53 -5.16
N GLN A 243 1.69 1.72 -4.73
CA GLN A 243 0.39 2.23 -4.27
C GLN A 243 0.52 3.07 -3.00
N LYS A 244 1.35 2.63 -2.05
CA LYS A 244 1.64 3.40 -0.83
C LYS A 244 2.28 4.74 -1.15
N ALA A 245 3.26 4.78 -2.06
CA ALA A 245 3.88 6.03 -2.51
C ALA A 245 2.89 6.94 -3.27
N LEU A 246 1.96 6.37 -4.04
CA LEU A 246 0.91 7.15 -4.70
C LEU A 246 -0.04 7.78 -3.68
N GLU A 247 -0.45 7.03 -2.67
CA GLU A 247 -1.31 7.53 -1.59
C GLU A 247 -0.65 8.67 -0.79
N THR A 248 0.66 8.62 -0.59
CA THR A 248 1.38 9.71 0.10
C THR A 248 1.44 10.96 -0.76
N ALA A 249 1.66 10.82 -2.07
CA ALA A 249 1.60 11.96 -3.00
C ALA A 249 0.20 12.57 -3.08
N ILE A 250 -0.85 11.74 -3.09
CA ILE A 250 -2.25 12.18 -3.02
C ILE A 250 -2.52 12.96 -1.74
N LYS A 251 -2.08 12.45 -0.58
CA LYS A 251 -2.24 13.12 0.72
C LYS A 251 -1.53 14.47 0.77
N ALA A 252 -0.35 14.56 0.18
CA ALA A 252 0.43 15.79 0.08
C ALA A 252 -0.09 16.76 -1.00
N ARG A 253 -1.10 16.38 -1.80
CA ARG A 253 -1.68 17.20 -2.88
C ARG A 253 -0.67 17.62 -3.95
N MET A 254 0.33 16.80 -4.23
CA MET A 254 1.33 17.05 -5.28
C MET A 254 1.02 16.23 -6.53
N LEU A 255 0.38 16.86 -7.53
CA LEU A 255 -0.12 16.17 -8.72
C LEU A 255 1.02 15.66 -9.61
N VAL A 256 1.98 16.53 -9.93
CA VAL A 256 3.11 16.21 -10.82
C VAL A 256 3.89 15.01 -10.27
N VAL A 257 4.15 14.99 -8.96
CA VAL A 257 4.84 13.87 -8.28
C VAL A 257 4.02 12.58 -8.39
N ALA A 258 2.69 12.64 -8.24
CA ALA A 258 1.84 11.46 -8.37
C ALA A 258 1.86 10.89 -9.80
N LEU A 259 1.81 11.74 -10.83
CA LEU A 259 1.89 11.31 -12.23
C LEU A 259 3.27 10.72 -12.56
N ASP A 260 4.35 11.34 -12.09
CA ASP A 260 5.71 10.81 -12.23
C ASP A 260 5.87 9.44 -11.55
N LEU A 261 5.30 9.27 -10.35
CA LEU A 261 5.31 7.99 -9.66
C LEU A 261 4.59 6.90 -10.46
N ILE A 262 3.44 7.22 -11.06
CA ILE A 262 2.72 6.28 -11.94
C ILE A 262 3.61 5.90 -13.13
N GLU A 263 4.26 6.87 -13.75
CA GLU A 263 5.14 6.65 -14.89
C GLU A 263 6.31 5.73 -14.54
N ILE A 264 7.04 6.03 -13.47
CA ILE A 264 8.25 5.29 -13.09
C ILE A 264 7.92 3.89 -12.54
N SER A 265 6.74 3.68 -11.95
CA SER A 265 6.37 2.39 -11.37
C SER A 265 5.64 1.48 -12.37
N PHE A 266 4.42 1.83 -12.77
CA PHE A 266 3.50 0.95 -13.48
C PHE A 266 3.80 0.84 -14.98
N THR A 267 4.41 1.86 -15.59
CA THR A 267 4.63 1.87 -17.05
C THR A 267 5.87 1.07 -17.48
N THR A 268 6.71 0.66 -16.54
CA THR A 268 7.98 0.00 -16.83
C THR A 268 7.83 -1.40 -17.40
N ARG A 269 8.77 -1.78 -18.28
CA ARG A 269 8.83 -3.15 -18.83
C ARG A 269 9.08 -4.19 -17.74
N ALA A 270 9.86 -3.83 -16.72
CA ALA A 270 10.10 -4.66 -15.54
C ALA A 270 8.79 -4.97 -14.80
N PHE A 271 7.96 -3.96 -14.56
CA PHE A 271 6.67 -4.14 -13.89
C PHE A 271 5.74 -5.07 -14.68
N ARG A 272 5.61 -4.86 -16.00
CA ARG A 272 4.78 -5.71 -16.88
C ARG A 272 5.26 -7.16 -16.89
N ALA A 273 6.57 -7.40 -16.95
CA ALA A 273 7.12 -8.75 -16.84
C ALA A 273 6.80 -9.38 -15.48
N SER A 274 6.89 -8.59 -14.39
CA SER A 274 6.57 -9.07 -13.04
C SER A 274 5.09 -9.38 -12.84
N LYS A 275 4.22 -8.64 -13.53
CA LYS A 275 2.78 -8.88 -13.56
C LYS A 275 2.45 -10.19 -14.28
N ILE A 276 3.06 -10.46 -15.43
CA ILE A 276 2.92 -11.75 -16.11
C ILE A 276 3.36 -12.88 -15.16
N MET A 277 4.54 -12.75 -14.56
CA MET A 277 5.05 -13.77 -13.64
C MET A 277 4.11 -14.01 -12.46
N ARG A 278 3.54 -12.95 -11.86
CA ARG A 278 2.68 -13.08 -10.68
C ARG A 278 1.26 -13.55 -11.01
N LYS A 279 0.64 -12.97 -12.03
CA LYS A 279 -0.79 -13.19 -12.33
C LYS A 279 -1.04 -14.29 -13.37
N ALA A 280 -0.12 -14.51 -14.31
CA ALA A 280 -0.31 -15.50 -15.38
C ALA A 280 0.39 -16.84 -15.12
N MET A 281 1.41 -16.89 -14.25
CA MET A 281 2.17 -18.13 -14.02
C MET A 281 1.32 -19.24 -13.38
N LEU A 282 0.53 -18.93 -12.35
CA LEU A 282 -0.31 -19.91 -11.67
C LEU A 282 -1.38 -20.54 -12.59
N PRO A 283 -2.19 -19.77 -13.34
CA PRO A 283 -3.13 -20.40 -14.27
C PRO A 283 -2.42 -21.10 -15.43
N ALA A 284 -1.28 -20.57 -15.90
CA ALA A 284 -0.53 -21.20 -16.99
C ALA A 284 0.03 -22.57 -16.59
N THR A 285 0.55 -22.72 -15.36
CA THR A 285 1.04 -24.04 -14.88
C THR A 285 -0.12 -25.02 -14.71
N GLY A 286 -1.27 -24.57 -14.22
CA GLY A 286 -2.49 -25.38 -14.15
C GLY A 286 -2.91 -25.90 -15.52
N LEU A 287 -2.95 -25.03 -16.54
CA LEU A 287 -3.27 -25.42 -17.91
C LEU A 287 -2.21 -26.33 -18.54
N ALA A 288 -0.93 -26.09 -18.24
CA ALA A 288 0.16 -26.92 -18.77
C ALA A 288 0.12 -28.36 -18.21
N LEU A 289 -0.29 -28.53 -16.95
CA LEU A 289 -0.44 -29.84 -16.32
C LEU A 289 -1.79 -30.50 -16.61
N SER A 290 -2.75 -29.76 -17.17
CA SER A 290 -4.10 -30.24 -17.45
C SER A 290 -4.14 -31.55 -18.25
N PRO A 291 -3.36 -31.76 -19.34
CA PRO A 291 -3.42 -33.02 -20.09
C PRO A 291 -2.99 -34.24 -19.26
N LEU A 292 -2.00 -34.08 -18.37
CA LEU A 292 -1.54 -35.18 -17.52
C LEU A 292 -2.60 -35.57 -16.50
N VAL A 293 -3.23 -34.57 -15.87
CA VAL A 293 -4.34 -34.78 -14.91
C VAL A 293 -5.57 -35.35 -15.62
N SER A 294 -5.88 -34.85 -16.82
CA SER A 294 -7.01 -35.34 -17.62
C SER A 294 -6.82 -36.81 -18.01
N TYR A 295 -5.58 -37.21 -18.33
CA TYR A 295 -5.26 -38.60 -18.67
C TYR A 295 -5.40 -39.54 -17.46
N SER A 296 -4.90 -39.12 -16.29
CA SER A 296 -5.04 -39.94 -15.07
C SER A 296 -6.51 -40.09 -14.63
N LEU A 297 -7.31 -39.02 -14.76
CA LEU A 297 -8.76 -39.09 -14.53
C LEU A 297 -9.47 -39.98 -15.55
N ALA A 298 -9.10 -39.90 -16.82
CA ALA A 298 -9.67 -40.75 -17.87
C ALA A 298 -9.40 -42.25 -17.63
N LEU A 299 -8.21 -42.60 -17.12
CA LEU A 299 -7.87 -43.97 -16.72
C LEU A 299 -8.78 -44.50 -15.61
N GLN A 300 -9.07 -43.68 -14.59
CA GLN A 300 -9.96 -44.09 -13.51
C GLN A 300 -11.40 -44.25 -13.98
N LEU A 301 -11.87 -43.33 -14.83
CA LEU A 301 -13.23 -43.40 -15.39
C LEU A 301 -13.43 -44.60 -16.32
N ALA A 302 -12.42 -44.97 -17.10
CA ALA A 302 -12.48 -46.14 -17.98
C ALA A 302 -12.67 -47.45 -17.20
N ASN A 303 -12.14 -47.56 -15.98
CA ASN A 303 -12.30 -48.76 -15.15
C ASN A 303 -13.73 -48.94 -14.63
N TRP A 304 -14.55 -47.88 -14.60
CA TRP A 304 -15.94 -47.95 -14.12
C TRP A 304 -16.93 -48.28 -15.23
N GLN A 305 -16.49 -48.28 -16.48
CA GLN A 305 -17.32 -48.53 -17.64
C GLN A 305 -17.13 -49.96 -18.15
N THR A 306 -18.23 -50.69 -18.34
CA THR A 306 -18.21 -52.11 -18.76
C THR A 306 -18.64 -52.34 -20.21
N THR A 307 -19.01 -51.28 -20.94
CA THR A 307 -19.67 -51.39 -22.25
C THR A 307 -18.76 -51.16 -23.47
N MET A 308 -17.52 -50.69 -23.29
CA MET A 308 -16.55 -50.46 -24.37
C MET A 308 -15.16 -50.94 -23.94
N ASP A 309 -14.27 -51.11 -24.93
CA ASP A 309 -12.87 -51.38 -24.67
C ASP A 309 -12.20 -50.23 -23.93
N THR A 310 -11.38 -50.58 -22.93
CA THR A 310 -10.69 -49.66 -22.02
C THR A 310 -9.82 -48.64 -22.77
N ALA A 311 -9.16 -49.05 -23.86
CA ALA A 311 -8.31 -48.17 -24.67
C ALA A 311 -9.12 -47.15 -25.49
N PHE A 312 -10.33 -47.50 -25.91
CA PHE A 312 -11.23 -46.58 -26.62
C PHE A 312 -11.90 -45.62 -25.63
N ALA A 313 -12.38 -46.15 -24.49
CA ALA A 313 -13.03 -45.39 -23.42
C ALA A 313 -12.13 -44.28 -22.85
N THR A 314 -10.86 -44.61 -22.56
CA THR A 314 -9.87 -43.64 -22.08
C THR A 314 -9.64 -42.48 -23.05
N ARG A 315 -9.53 -42.76 -24.36
CA ARG A 315 -9.31 -41.72 -25.38
C ARG A 315 -10.49 -40.77 -25.51
N VAL A 316 -11.72 -41.32 -25.52
CA VAL A 316 -12.95 -40.52 -25.60
C VAL A 316 -13.12 -39.67 -24.33
N ALA A 317 -12.90 -40.26 -23.15
CA ALA A 317 -12.97 -39.55 -21.87
C ALA A 317 -11.89 -38.45 -21.78
N PHE A 318 -10.66 -38.75 -22.17
CA PHE A 318 -9.56 -37.78 -22.21
C PHE A 318 -9.86 -36.60 -23.13
N LEU A 319 -10.39 -36.87 -24.34
CA LEU A 319 -10.78 -35.82 -25.29
C LEU A 319 -11.92 -34.96 -24.72
N GLY A 320 -12.91 -35.57 -24.09
CA GLY A 320 -14.03 -34.87 -23.45
C GLY A 320 -13.58 -33.97 -22.31
N ILE A 321 -12.76 -34.48 -21.38
CA ILE A 321 -12.24 -33.72 -20.23
C ILE A 321 -11.34 -32.58 -20.72
N THR A 322 -10.39 -32.87 -21.60
CA THR A 322 -9.45 -31.85 -22.11
C THR A 322 -10.18 -30.79 -22.91
N GLY A 323 -11.18 -31.18 -23.71
CA GLY A 323 -12.05 -30.26 -24.45
C GLY A 323 -12.85 -29.36 -23.52
N TYR A 324 -13.44 -29.90 -22.46
CA TYR A 324 -14.17 -29.13 -21.45
C TYR A 324 -13.26 -28.12 -20.74
N ILE A 325 -12.07 -28.55 -20.29
CA ILE A 325 -11.09 -27.64 -19.66
C ILE A 325 -10.62 -26.57 -20.64
N GLY A 326 -10.32 -26.93 -21.90
CA GLY A 326 -9.93 -25.97 -22.93
C GLY A 326 -10.99 -24.89 -23.18
N LEU A 327 -12.24 -25.30 -23.39
CA LEU A 327 -13.36 -24.39 -23.64
C LEU A 327 -13.65 -23.49 -22.45
N THR A 328 -13.73 -24.06 -21.23
CA THR A 328 -13.96 -23.29 -20.01
C THR A 328 -12.83 -22.32 -19.71
N SER A 329 -11.59 -22.68 -20.03
CA SER A 329 -10.43 -21.81 -19.90
C SER A 329 -10.48 -20.63 -20.84
N ILE A 330 -10.90 -20.83 -22.10
CA ILE A 330 -11.08 -19.73 -23.07
C ILE A 330 -12.17 -18.77 -22.58
N ILE A 331 -13.30 -19.30 -22.11
CA ILE A 331 -14.38 -18.47 -21.55
C ILE A 331 -13.87 -17.71 -20.32
N GLY A 332 -13.11 -18.35 -19.43
CA GLY A 332 -12.52 -17.69 -18.26
C GLY A 332 -11.53 -16.58 -18.61
N LEU A 333 -10.71 -16.77 -19.66
CA LEU A 333 -9.82 -15.71 -20.15
C LEU A 333 -10.62 -14.54 -20.73
N LEU A 334 -11.69 -14.83 -21.47
CA LEU A 334 -12.58 -13.79 -22.00
C LEU A 334 -13.22 -13.01 -20.86
N THR A 335 -13.83 -13.67 -19.87
CA THR A 335 -14.50 -12.99 -18.75
C THR A 335 -13.55 -12.12 -17.94
N ILE A 336 -12.33 -12.61 -17.64
CA ILE A 336 -11.30 -11.80 -16.94
C ILE A 336 -10.87 -10.60 -17.80
N SER A 337 -10.76 -10.78 -19.12
CA SER A 337 -10.35 -9.71 -20.02
C SER A 337 -11.44 -8.67 -20.28
N THR A 338 -12.72 -9.05 -20.15
CA THR A 338 -13.87 -8.17 -20.40
C THR A 338 -14.47 -7.57 -19.14
N ALA A 339 -14.10 -8.05 -17.95
CA ALA A 339 -14.62 -7.52 -16.68
C ALA A 339 -14.31 -6.02 -16.55
N ASN A 340 -15.37 -5.21 -16.47
CA ASN A 340 -15.30 -3.74 -16.50
C ASN A 340 -15.68 -3.07 -15.17
N ASP A 341 -16.12 -3.83 -14.17
CA ASP A 341 -16.71 -3.31 -12.92
C ASP A 341 -15.73 -2.51 -12.04
N GLN A 342 -14.43 -2.58 -12.32
CA GLN A 342 -13.38 -1.89 -11.60
C GLN A 342 -13.10 -0.47 -12.13
N MET A 343 -13.79 0.00 -13.17
CA MET A 343 -13.60 1.33 -13.74
C MET A 343 -14.64 2.30 -13.18
N ASP A 344 -14.19 3.30 -12.40
CA ASP A 344 -15.07 4.34 -11.86
C ASP A 344 -15.05 5.59 -12.77
N ARG A 345 -13.93 6.31 -12.84
CA ARG A 345 -13.81 7.56 -13.60
C ARG A 345 -13.01 7.40 -14.89
N VAL A 346 -11.94 6.61 -14.83
CA VAL A 346 -11.04 6.40 -15.98
C VAL A 346 -11.38 5.10 -16.69
N THR A 347 -11.73 5.21 -17.97
CA THR A 347 -12.08 4.09 -18.84
C THR A 347 -11.13 3.98 -20.02
N TRP A 348 -11.10 2.82 -20.68
CA TRP A 348 -10.29 2.63 -21.88
C TRP A 348 -10.94 3.30 -23.10
N ALA A 349 -10.11 3.88 -23.97
CA ALA A 349 -10.56 4.35 -25.27
C ALA A 349 -11.13 3.19 -26.12
N PRO A 350 -12.16 3.45 -26.93
CA PRO A 350 -12.68 2.45 -27.86
C PRO A 350 -11.59 2.00 -28.83
N GLY A 351 -11.55 0.70 -29.14
CA GLY A 351 -10.53 0.11 -30.02
C GLY A 351 -9.28 -0.43 -29.33
N MET A 352 -9.10 -0.18 -28.02
CA MET A 352 -7.97 -0.76 -27.27
C MET A 352 -8.05 -2.30 -27.18
N PRO A 353 -7.00 -3.05 -27.53
CA PRO A 353 -7.03 -4.51 -27.48
C PRO A 353 -7.02 -5.04 -26.04
N LEU A 354 -7.73 -6.15 -25.82
CA LEU A 354 -7.94 -6.74 -24.48
C LEU A 354 -6.64 -7.03 -23.73
N TRP A 355 -5.61 -7.51 -24.42
CA TRP A 355 -4.31 -7.77 -23.80
C TRP A 355 -3.63 -6.51 -23.26
N GLN A 356 -3.71 -5.39 -23.97
CA GLN A 356 -3.12 -4.14 -23.53
C GLN A 356 -3.87 -3.57 -22.33
N ARG A 357 -5.21 -3.70 -22.30
CA ARG A 357 -6.03 -3.36 -21.13
C ARG A 357 -5.59 -4.17 -19.91
N TRP A 358 -5.53 -5.49 -20.05
CA TRP A 358 -5.09 -6.36 -18.96
C TRP A 358 -3.69 -5.99 -18.47
N MET A 359 -2.75 -5.71 -19.35
CA MET A 359 -1.38 -5.31 -18.97
C MET A 359 -1.35 -3.98 -18.21
N ARG A 360 -2.04 -2.96 -18.71
CA ARG A 360 -2.03 -1.59 -18.19
C ARG A 360 -3.12 -1.31 -17.16
N GLU A 361 -3.86 -2.33 -16.73
CA GLU A 361 -4.94 -2.16 -15.74
C GLU A 361 -4.48 -1.52 -14.42
N GLU A 362 -3.26 -1.80 -13.96
CA GLU A 362 -2.73 -1.19 -12.73
C GLU A 362 -2.41 0.30 -12.93
N GLU A 363 -1.96 0.67 -14.14
CA GLU A 363 -1.72 2.08 -14.52
C GLU A 363 -3.04 2.84 -14.55
N ARG A 364 -4.09 2.24 -15.16
CA ARG A 364 -5.45 2.78 -15.16
C ARG A 364 -6.01 2.94 -13.75
N ALA A 365 -5.91 1.92 -12.91
CA ALA A 365 -6.39 1.97 -11.53
C ALA A 365 -5.65 3.03 -10.70
N ALA A 366 -4.36 3.27 -10.96
CA ALA A 366 -3.60 4.31 -10.28
C ALA A 366 -4.04 5.72 -10.70
N ILE A 367 -4.25 5.97 -11.99
CA ILE A 367 -4.76 7.26 -12.47
C ILE A 367 -6.21 7.50 -12.02
N ASP A 368 -7.03 6.44 -11.92
CA ASP A 368 -8.41 6.51 -11.40
C ASP A 368 -8.44 6.98 -9.94
N ARG A 369 -7.51 6.50 -9.10
CA ARG A 369 -7.33 6.98 -7.72
C ARG A 369 -6.89 8.44 -7.65
N VAL A 370 -6.00 8.87 -8.55
CA VAL A 370 -5.59 10.28 -8.67
C VAL A 370 -6.78 11.13 -9.09
N ALA A 371 -7.50 10.75 -10.15
CA ALA A 371 -8.70 11.45 -10.60
C ALA A 371 -9.79 11.54 -9.51
N GLY A 372 -9.99 10.48 -8.73
CA GLY A 372 -10.93 10.48 -7.60
C GLY A 372 -10.48 11.32 -6.40
N ALA A 373 -9.18 11.62 -6.28
CA ALA A 373 -8.66 12.46 -5.21
C ALA A 373 -8.66 13.96 -5.57
N TRP A 374 -8.37 14.30 -6.83
CA TRP A 374 -8.35 15.68 -7.32
C TRP A 374 -9.72 16.20 -7.74
N GLY A 375 -10.57 15.35 -8.29
CA GLY A 375 -11.91 15.72 -8.69
C GLY A 375 -12.96 15.60 -7.57
N PHE A 376 -14.21 15.86 -7.93
CA PHE A 376 -15.34 15.71 -7.01
C PHE A 376 -15.60 14.25 -6.68
N ARG A 377 -15.91 13.99 -5.41
CA ARG A 377 -16.29 12.65 -4.95
C ARG A 377 -17.72 12.30 -5.34
N GLU A 378 -18.57 13.31 -5.45
CA GLU A 378 -19.97 13.15 -5.81
C GLU A 378 -20.15 12.88 -7.30
N SER A 379 -20.78 11.75 -7.65
CA SER A 379 -21.05 11.34 -9.04
C SER A 379 -21.77 12.39 -9.88
N TRP A 380 -22.77 13.07 -9.29
CA TRP A 380 -23.59 14.09 -9.96
C TRP A 380 -22.87 15.42 -10.24
N ARG A 381 -21.68 15.65 -9.66
CA ARG A 381 -20.85 16.83 -9.95
C ARG A 381 -19.69 16.55 -10.88
N ARG A 382 -19.47 15.28 -11.22
CA ARG A 382 -18.43 14.88 -12.17
C ARG A 382 -18.74 15.57 -13.51
N GLY A 383 -17.71 16.01 -14.22
CA GLY A 383 -17.85 16.76 -15.47
C GLY A 383 -17.95 18.29 -15.35
N GLU A 384 -18.22 18.83 -14.16
CA GLU A 384 -18.12 20.28 -13.87
C GLU A 384 -16.70 20.69 -13.41
N GLU A 385 -15.74 19.78 -13.51
CA GLU A 385 -14.38 19.96 -12.99
C GLU A 385 -13.54 20.76 -13.98
N GLU A 386 -13.13 21.95 -13.56
CA GLU A 386 -12.26 22.85 -14.31
C GLU A 386 -11.00 23.16 -13.48
N GLY A 387 -9.87 23.32 -14.17
CA GLY A 387 -8.61 23.72 -13.57
C GLY A 387 -7.40 23.09 -14.25
N ASP A 388 -6.27 23.78 -14.21
CA ASP A 388 -5.03 23.38 -14.87
C ASP A 388 -4.58 21.96 -14.47
N ASP A 389 -4.71 21.63 -13.18
CA ASP A 389 -4.40 20.31 -12.64
C ASP A 389 -5.33 19.22 -13.21
N TRP A 390 -6.61 19.53 -13.39
CA TRP A 390 -7.59 18.58 -13.94
C TRP A 390 -7.35 18.36 -15.43
N GLU A 391 -7.05 19.44 -16.17
CA GLU A 391 -6.66 19.36 -17.57
C GLU A 391 -5.39 18.55 -17.77
N LEU A 392 -4.41 18.68 -16.86
CA LEU A 392 -3.18 17.88 -16.90
C LEU A 392 -3.46 16.38 -16.74
N ILE A 393 -4.36 16.00 -15.82
CA ILE A 393 -4.78 14.59 -15.65
C ILE A 393 -5.45 14.08 -16.93
N LYS A 394 -6.35 14.88 -17.49
CA LYS A 394 -7.09 14.55 -18.72
C LYS A 394 -6.14 14.40 -19.91
N GLU A 395 -5.20 15.32 -20.08
CA GLU A 395 -4.18 15.24 -21.12
C GLU A 395 -3.30 14.01 -20.95
N TRP A 396 -2.84 13.74 -19.73
CA TRP A 396 -2.01 12.58 -19.43
C TRP A 396 -2.76 11.26 -19.73
N ALA A 397 -4.03 11.17 -19.37
CA ALA A 397 -4.88 10.02 -19.67
C ALA A 397 -5.11 9.85 -21.19
N ASN A 398 -5.45 10.94 -21.88
CA ASN A 398 -5.72 10.94 -23.32
C ASN A 398 -4.50 10.52 -24.15
N ARG A 399 -3.28 10.96 -23.76
CA ARG A 399 -2.02 10.52 -24.40
C ARG A 399 -1.77 9.01 -24.31
N ARG A 400 -2.53 8.30 -23.49
CA ARG A 400 -2.33 6.92 -23.06
C ARG A 400 -3.52 6.02 -23.40
N ASP A 401 -4.41 6.46 -24.28
CA ASP A 401 -5.62 5.75 -24.72
C ASP A 401 -6.60 5.47 -23.57
N MET A 402 -6.63 6.37 -22.60
CA MET A 402 -7.58 6.36 -21.49
C MET A 402 -8.45 7.61 -21.58
N ILE A 403 -9.73 7.45 -21.30
CA ILE A 403 -10.71 8.53 -21.32
C ILE A 403 -11.18 8.75 -19.88
N LEU A 404 -10.96 9.97 -19.40
CA LEU A 404 -11.47 10.44 -18.12
C LEU A 404 -12.91 10.92 -18.28
N ASP A 405 -13.80 10.44 -17.40
CA ASP A 405 -15.22 10.77 -17.36
C ASP A 405 -15.89 10.64 -18.74
N LYS A 406 -16.03 9.38 -19.20
CA LYS A 406 -16.73 9.10 -20.46
C LYS A 406 -18.19 9.55 -20.32
N VAL A 407 -18.60 10.46 -21.19
CA VAL A 407 -19.96 11.05 -21.27
C VAL A 407 -21.06 9.98 -21.17
N GLU A 408 -20.94 8.89 -21.92
CA GLU A 408 -21.90 7.78 -21.93
C GLU A 408 -22.04 7.01 -20.59
N LEU A 409 -21.09 7.17 -19.67
CA LEU A 409 -21.11 6.49 -18.36
C LEU A 409 -21.42 7.45 -17.21
N MET A 410 -21.78 8.70 -17.54
CA MET A 410 -22.16 9.68 -16.54
C MET A 410 -23.62 9.49 -16.12
N GLU A 411 -23.87 9.54 -14.82
CA GLU A 411 -25.22 9.45 -14.27
C GLU A 411 -26.10 10.56 -14.86
N GLY A 412 -27.22 10.18 -15.49
CA GLY A 412 -28.20 11.11 -16.06
C GLY A 412 -28.11 11.33 -17.58
N MET A 413 -27.26 10.57 -18.29
CA MET A 413 -27.21 10.57 -19.76
C MET A 413 -27.87 9.36 -20.43
N ASP A 414 -28.56 8.51 -19.66
CA ASP A 414 -29.38 7.37 -20.13
C ASP A 414 -30.87 7.71 -20.27
#